data_AF-A0A7I7LIB1-F1
#
_entry.id   AF-A0A7I7LIB1-F1
#
_cell.length_a   1.000
_cell.length_b   1.000
_cell.length_c   1.000
_cell.angle_alpha   90.00
_cell.angle_beta   90.00
_cell.angle_gamma   90.00
#
_symmetry.space_group_name_H-M   'P 1'
#
loop_
_entity.id
_entity.type
_entity.pdbx_description
1 polymer ?
#
loop_
_entity_poly.entity_id
_entity_poly.type
_entity_poly.pdbx_seq_one_letter_code
_entity_poly.pdbx_strand_id
1 'polypeptide(L)'
;MACRQQAADRVIRPKLRSPGHRKYRRHVEVAFWEQIARGLLAEEAAGIVGVASGGRGTLVPQRFDVKFQPSGRCLSFAECEEIALLRVQCNGV
;
A
#
# COMPACT_ATOMS: atom_id res chain seq x y z
N MET A 1 5.31 0.93 -34.51
CA MET A 1 5.25 -0.47 -34.02
C MET A 1 3.79 -0.81 -33.72
N ALA A 2 3.11 -1.56 -34.58
CA ALA A 2 1.72 -1.96 -34.35
C ALA A 2 1.69 -3.24 -33.48
N CYS A 3 0.99 -3.20 -32.34
CA CYS A 3 0.79 -4.38 -31.52
C CYS A 3 -0.10 -5.38 -32.27
N ARG A 4 0.30 -6.66 -32.30
CA ARG A 4 -0.40 -7.72 -33.03
C ARG A 4 -1.81 -7.88 -32.45
N GLN A 5 -2.84 -7.55 -33.22
CA GLN A 5 -4.22 -7.61 -32.76
C GLN A 5 -4.59 -9.05 -32.37
N GLN A 6 -4.98 -9.27 -31.11
CA GLN A 6 -5.26 -10.60 -30.57
C GLN A 6 -6.64 -11.10 -31.03
N ALA A 7 -6.83 -12.42 -31.08
CA ALA A 7 -8.10 -13.02 -31.52
C ALA A 7 -9.31 -12.55 -30.66
N ALA A 8 -9.07 -12.16 -29.40
CA ALA A 8 -10.07 -11.58 -28.51
C ALA A 8 -10.67 -10.26 -29.01
N ASP A 9 -9.89 -9.47 -29.76
CA ASP A 9 -10.34 -8.18 -30.31
C ASP A 9 -11.18 -8.36 -31.58
N ARG A 10 -11.17 -9.55 -32.19
CA ARG A 10 -11.97 -9.88 -33.39
C ARG A 10 -13.35 -10.44 -33.05
N VAL A 11 -13.67 -10.59 -31.76
CA VAL A 11 -14.93 -11.18 -31.33
C VAL A 11 -16.02 -10.10 -31.30
N ILE A 12 -17.20 -10.41 -31.87
CA ILE A 12 -18.37 -9.51 -31.94
C ILE A 12 -18.99 -9.24 -30.55
N ARG A 13 -18.65 -10.04 -29.53
CA ARG A 13 -19.17 -9.89 -28.17
C ARG A 13 -18.58 -8.66 -27.48
N PRO A 14 -19.38 -7.88 -26.74
CA PRO A 14 -18.86 -6.77 -25.96
C PRO A 14 -17.80 -7.27 -24.97
N LYS A 15 -16.75 -6.48 -24.76
CA LYS A 15 -15.66 -6.78 -23.84
C LYS A 15 -16.26 -7.09 -22.47
N LEU A 16 -16.00 -8.30 -21.94
CA LEU A 16 -16.44 -8.68 -20.60
C LEU A 16 -15.77 -7.71 -19.62
N ARG A 17 -16.55 -6.83 -19.00
CA ARG A 17 -16.03 -5.95 -17.95
C ARG A 17 -15.73 -6.84 -16.76
N SER A 18 -14.48 -6.83 -16.30
CA SER A 18 -14.15 -7.48 -15.04
C SER A 18 -15.08 -6.91 -13.97
N PRO A 19 -15.79 -7.75 -13.20
CA PRO A 19 -16.41 -7.30 -11.98
C PRO A 19 -15.28 -6.65 -11.17
N GLY A 20 -15.34 -5.34 -10.99
CA GLY A 20 -14.24 -4.60 -10.38
C GLY A 20 -13.86 -5.16 -9.01
N HIS A 21 -12.72 -4.72 -8.48
CA HIS A 21 -12.33 -5.10 -7.12
C HIS A 21 -13.48 -4.80 -6.15
N ARG A 22 -13.94 -5.83 -5.43
CA ARG A 22 -15.00 -5.67 -4.44
C ARG A 22 -14.47 -4.77 -3.34
N LYS A 23 -14.96 -3.53 -3.27
CA LYS A 23 -14.62 -2.62 -2.18
C LYS A 23 -15.21 -3.18 -0.88
N TYR A 24 -14.42 -3.17 0.20
CA TYR A 24 -14.99 -3.40 1.52
C TYR A 24 -16.02 -2.31 1.82
N ARG A 25 -17.05 -2.65 2.58
CA ARG A 25 -18.05 -1.67 2.99
C ARG A 25 -17.40 -0.73 4.01
N ARG A 26 -17.55 0.60 3.83
CA ARG A 26 -16.90 1.61 4.69
C ARG A 26 -17.09 1.38 6.19
N HIS A 27 -18.25 0.90 6.62
CA HIS A 27 -18.50 0.63 8.03
C HIS A 27 -17.60 -0.47 8.61
N VAL A 28 -17.25 -1.48 7.80
CA VAL A 28 -16.36 -2.57 8.21
C VAL A 28 -14.95 -2.04 8.41
N GLU A 29 -14.48 -1.18 7.50
CA GLU A 29 -13.16 -0.54 7.62
C GLU A 29 -13.09 0.36 8.85
N VAL A 30 -14.12 1.20 9.08
CA VAL A 30 -14.16 2.09 10.25
C VAL A 30 -14.16 1.30 11.56
N ALA A 31 -15.03 0.28 11.68
CA ALA A 31 -15.10 -0.55 12.87
C ALA A 31 -13.77 -1.26 13.15
N PHE A 32 -13.08 -1.75 12.12
CA PHE A 32 -11.76 -2.37 12.26
C PHE A 32 -10.70 -1.38 12.79
N TRP A 33 -10.64 -0.18 12.22
CA TRP A 33 -9.69 0.84 12.65
C TRP A 33 -10.00 1.40 14.04
N GLU A 34 -11.27 1.47 14.44
CA GLU A 34 -11.65 1.81 15.82
C GLU A 34 -11.12 0.80 16.84
N GLN A 35 -11.18 -0.50 16.54
CA GLN A 35 -10.62 -1.53 17.43
C GLN A 35 -9.09 -1.44 17.53
N ILE A 36 -8.40 -1.19 16.41
CA ILE A 36 -6.95 -0.95 16.41
C ILE A 36 -6.59 0.31 17.21
N ALA A 37 -7.37 1.39 17.08
CA ALA A 37 -7.14 2.63 17.83
C ALA A 37 -7.31 2.45 19.34
N ARG A 38 -8.12 1.47 19.78
CA ARG A 38 -8.25 1.07 21.19
C ARG A 38 -7.07 0.25 21.71
N GLY A 39 -6.12 -0.11 20.85
CA GLY A 39 -4.91 -0.85 21.19
C GLY A 39 -5.01 -2.36 20.96
N LEU A 40 -6.06 -2.85 20.29
CA LEU A 40 -6.20 -4.27 19.96
C LEU A 40 -5.30 -4.69 18.80
N LEU A 41 -4.85 -5.94 18.84
CA LEU A 41 -4.09 -6.53 17.75
C LEU A 41 -4.99 -6.70 16.52
N ALA A 42 -4.39 -6.65 15.33
CA ALA A 42 -5.13 -6.78 14.08
C ALA A 42 -5.91 -8.11 13.97
N GLU A 43 -5.42 -9.19 14.59
CA GLU A 43 -6.12 -10.48 14.65
C GLU A 43 -7.38 -10.41 15.52
N GLU A 44 -7.30 -9.74 16.68
CA GLU A 44 -8.42 -9.56 17.61
C GLU A 44 -9.46 -8.61 17.02
N ALA A 45 -9.02 -7.48 16.45
CA ALA A 45 -9.87 -6.52 15.75
C ALA A 45 -10.60 -7.17 14.56
N ALA A 46 -9.91 -8.02 13.81
CA ALA A 46 -10.50 -8.78 12.71
C ALA A 46 -11.55 -9.78 13.21
N GLY A 47 -11.28 -10.48 14.32
CA GLY A 47 -12.23 -11.38 14.97
C GLY A 47 -13.50 -10.67 15.45
N ILE A 48 -13.37 -9.47 16.01
CA ILE A 48 -14.50 -8.65 16.50
C ILE A 48 -15.38 -8.16 15.34
N VAL A 49 -14.76 -7.72 14.24
CA VAL A 49 -15.50 -7.16 13.09
C VAL A 49 -15.97 -8.26 12.13
N GLY A 50 -15.51 -9.49 12.30
CA GLY A 50 -15.85 -10.63 11.44
C GLY A 50 -15.18 -10.55 10.06
N VAL A 51 -13.97 -9.99 9.99
CA VAL A 51 -13.16 -9.90 8.77
C VAL A 51 -12.02 -10.90 8.88
N ALA A 52 -11.58 -11.48 7.76
CA ALA A 52 -10.34 -12.26 7.78
C ALA A 52 -9.18 -11.33 8.16
N SER A 53 -8.43 -11.69 9.20
CA SER A 53 -7.18 -11.02 9.53
C SER A 53 -6.27 -11.13 8.30
N GLY A 54 -5.94 -10.00 7.66
CA GLY A 54 -5.05 -9.98 6.50
C GLY A 54 -3.78 -10.73 6.86
N GLY A 55 -3.57 -11.90 6.25
CA GLY A 55 -2.44 -12.77 6.57
C GLY A 55 -1.12 -12.00 6.43
N ARG A 56 -0.13 -12.39 7.24
CA ARG A 56 1.22 -11.83 7.25
C ARG A 56 1.76 -11.69 5.81
N GLY A 57 1.67 -10.49 5.22
CA GLY A 57 2.18 -10.24 3.86
C GLY A 57 1.35 -9.34 2.95
N THR A 58 0.09 -9.01 3.25
CA THR A 58 -0.61 -7.99 2.45
C THR A 58 -0.30 -6.59 2.98
N LEU A 59 0.57 -5.88 2.25
CA LEU A 59 0.85 -4.46 2.42
C LEU A 59 -0.42 -3.67 2.76
N VAL A 60 -0.43 -3.16 3.99
CA VAL A 60 -1.34 -2.14 4.52
C VAL A 60 -1.43 -0.97 3.52
N PRO A 61 -2.60 -0.34 3.32
CA PRO A 61 -2.67 0.92 2.61
C PRO A 61 -1.73 1.92 3.28
N GLN A 62 -0.75 2.41 2.52
CA GLN A 62 0.19 3.49 2.79
C GLN A 62 -0.38 4.51 3.81
N ARG A 63 -0.13 4.26 5.11
CA ARG A 63 -0.52 5.10 6.22
C ARG A 63 0.63 5.06 7.21
N PHE A 64 1.31 6.19 7.28
CA PHE A 64 2.40 6.55 8.18
C PHE A 64 2.33 5.85 9.54
N ASP A 65 3.43 5.24 9.95
CA ASP A 65 3.58 4.67 11.28
C ASP A 65 4.04 5.77 12.26
N VAL A 66 3.14 6.18 13.16
CA VAL A 66 3.39 7.21 14.19
C VAL A 66 4.37 6.70 15.26
N LYS A 67 4.64 5.39 15.31
CA LYS A 67 5.59 4.76 16.25
C LYS A 67 6.91 4.35 15.59
N PHE A 68 7.14 4.71 14.33
CA PHE A 68 8.41 4.42 13.67
C PHE A 68 9.53 5.27 14.28
N GLN A 69 10.39 4.63 15.08
CA GLN A 69 11.69 5.17 15.43
C GLN A 69 12.72 4.71 14.38
N PRO A 70 13.34 5.63 13.62
CA PRO A 70 14.38 5.27 12.68
C PRO A 70 15.54 4.59 13.41
N SER A 71 15.88 3.36 13.03
CA SER A 71 17.02 2.64 13.60
C SER A 71 18.30 3.06 12.90
N GLY A 72 19.12 3.87 13.58
CA GLY A 72 20.42 4.36 13.09
C GLY A 72 20.59 5.85 13.29
N ARG A 73 21.80 6.37 13.02
CA ARG A 73 22.02 7.82 13.02
C ARG A 73 21.18 8.42 11.90
N CYS A 74 20.18 9.22 12.28
CA CYS A 74 19.48 10.04 11.31
C CYS A 74 20.47 11.05 10.74
N LEU A 75 20.55 11.13 9.42
CA LEU A 75 21.31 12.18 8.77
C LEU A 75 20.65 13.52 9.07
N SER A 76 21.46 14.47 9.52
CA SER A 76 21.07 15.86 9.63
C SER A 76 20.75 16.42 8.25
N PHE A 77 19.98 17.51 8.23
CA PHE A 77 19.58 18.14 6.98
C PHE A 77 20.79 18.54 6.13
N ALA A 78 21.86 19.04 6.76
CA ALA A 78 23.10 19.39 6.07
C ALA A 78 23.79 18.17 5.42
N GLU A 79 23.81 17.03 6.10
CA GLU A 79 24.36 15.78 5.55
C GLU A 79 23.52 15.28 4.36
N CYS A 80 22.19 15.44 4.40
CA CYS A 80 21.32 15.13 3.27
C CYS A 80 21.53 16.07 2.08
N GLU A 81 21.76 17.36 2.32
CA GLU A 81 21.99 18.35 1.27
C GLU A 81 23.34 18.14 0.57
N GLU A 82 24.38 17.79 1.32
CA GLU A 82 25.70 17.44 0.77
C GLU A 82 25.63 16.19 -0.12
N ILE A 83 24.91 15.15 0.32
CA ILE A 83 24.61 13.97 -0.50
C ILE A 83 23.84 14.35 -1.77
N ALA A 84 22.90 15.30 -1.69
CA ALA A 84 22.15 15.76 -2.84
C ALA A 84 23.05 16.49 -3.86
N LEU A 85 23.97 17.33 -3.39
CA LEU A 85 24.94 18.03 -4.25
C LEU A 85 25.91 17.05 -4.91
N LEU A 86 26.41 16.06 -4.17
CA LEU A 86 27.28 15.01 -4.71
C LEU A 86 26.58 14.19 -5.81
N ARG A 87 25.29 13.85 -5.60
CA ARG A 87 24.47 13.17 -6.61
C ARG A 87 24.27 13.99 -7.88
N VAL A 88 24.03 15.31 -7.75
CA VAL A 88 23.85 16.20 -8.91
C VAL A 88 25.15 16.35 -9.71
N GLN A 89 26.30 16.26 -9.04
CA GLN A 89 27.61 16.23 -9.68
C GLN A 89 27.99 14.85 -10.25
N CYS A 90 27.08 13.87 -10.18
CA CYS A 90 27.27 12.47 -10.58
C CYS A 90 28.43 11.75 -9.87
N ASN A 91 28.89 12.29 -8.74
CA ASN A 91 29.84 11.63 -7.87
C ASN A 91 29.01 10.75 -6.92
N GLY A 92 29.14 9.42 -7.04
CA GLY A 92 28.34 8.47 -6.28
C GLY A 92 28.36 8.74 -4.77
N VAL A 93 27.28 8.31 -4.09
CA VAL A 93 27.14 8.37 -2.62
C VAL A 93 27.66 7.09 -2.00
#